data_AF-A0A2G7LY10-F1
#
_entry.id   AF-A0A2G7LY10-F1
#
_cell.length_a   1.000
_cell.length_b   1.000
_cell.length_c   1.000
_cell.angle_alpha   90.00
_cell.angle_beta   90.00
_cell.angle_gamma   90.00
#
_symmetry.space_group_name_H-M   'P 1'
#
loop_
_entity.id
_entity.type
_entity.pdbx_description
1 polymer ?
#
loop_
_entity_poly.entity_id
_entity_poly.type
_entity_poly.pdbx_seq_one_letter_code
_entity_poly.pdbx_strand_id
1 'polypeptide(L)'
;MDFHREYYEIFASPSQVHYEHAFVKWLEYYYQTEVYDRRICSGFNEKTQSAIPLSTVEYTDINRNAKRFMNKIVAEFRDKEIDEDTWRAARYEAARYSHVKIEDLLTVLNPTIKLGEMK
;
A
#
# COMPACT_ATOMS: atom_id res chain seq x y z
N MET A 1 -12.44 -9.31 -19.72
CA MET A 1 -11.87 -10.18 -18.69
C MET A 1 -11.81 -9.35 -17.43
N ASP A 2 -12.89 -9.40 -16.65
CA ASP A 2 -13.02 -8.67 -15.39
C ASP A 2 -12.14 -9.32 -14.33
N PHE A 3 -11.30 -8.52 -13.68
CA PHE A 3 -10.53 -8.93 -12.50
C PHE A 3 -11.44 -9.56 -11.42
N HIS A 4 -12.72 -9.15 -11.39
CA HIS A 4 -13.76 -9.69 -10.51
C HIS A 4 -14.09 -11.15 -10.73
N ARG A 5 -13.83 -11.75 -11.91
CA ARG A 5 -14.26 -13.11 -12.22
C ARG A 5 -13.16 -14.17 -12.13
N GLU A 6 -11.90 -13.78 -12.28
CA GLU A 6 -10.77 -14.74 -12.21
C GLU A 6 -10.38 -15.17 -10.78
N TYR A 7 -10.79 -14.41 -9.75
CA TYR A 7 -10.39 -14.69 -8.36
C TYR A 7 -11.53 -15.00 -7.38
N TYR A 8 -12.80 -14.76 -7.74
CA TYR A 8 -13.93 -14.93 -6.82
C TYR A 8 -14.63 -16.30 -6.84
N GLU A 9 -14.39 -17.14 -7.85
CA GLU A 9 -15.10 -18.44 -7.94
C GLU A 9 -14.52 -19.54 -7.03
N ILE A 10 -13.54 -19.24 -6.17
CA ILE A 10 -12.80 -20.25 -5.40
C ILE A 10 -12.70 -19.85 -3.92
N PHE A 11 -13.73 -20.21 -3.14
CA PHE A 11 -13.79 -20.37 -1.66
C PHE A 11 -13.85 -19.13 -0.74
N ALA A 12 -15.03 -18.88 -0.15
CA ALA A 12 -15.23 -17.96 0.98
C ALA A 12 -14.61 -18.51 2.29
N SER A 13 -13.29 -18.53 2.42
CA SER A 13 -12.59 -18.87 3.66
C SER A 13 -12.20 -17.61 4.44
N PRO A 14 -12.19 -17.66 5.79
CA PRO A 14 -11.70 -16.54 6.61
C PRO A 14 -10.28 -16.07 6.25
N SER A 15 -9.42 -16.99 5.81
CA SER A 15 -8.05 -16.67 5.37
C SER A 15 -8.03 -15.78 4.12
N GLN A 16 -8.99 -15.92 3.20
CA GLN A 16 -9.07 -15.06 2.03
C GLN A 16 -9.51 -13.64 2.40
N VAL A 17 -10.45 -13.49 3.34
CA VAL A 17 -10.86 -12.17 3.84
C VAL A 17 -9.70 -11.47 4.55
N HIS A 18 -8.93 -12.21 5.36
CA HIS A 18 -7.72 -11.68 6.01
C HIS A 18 -6.63 -11.31 5.00
N TYR A 19 -6.43 -12.14 3.97
CA TYR A 19 -5.50 -11.85 2.88
C TYR A 19 -5.90 -10.58 2.12
N GLU A 20 -7.16 -10.47 1.70
CA GLU A 20 -7.66 -9.29 0.98
C GLU A 20 -7.50 -8.02 1.81
N HIS A 21 -7.86 -8.08 3.09
CA HIS A 21 -7.66 -6.96 4.00
C HIS A 21 -6.18 -6.58 4.12
N ALA A 22 -5.31 -7.56 4.38
CA ALA A 22 -3.87 -7.35 4.48
C ALA A 22 -3.28 -6.75 3.19
N PHE A 23 -3.73 -7.26 2.04
CA PHE A 23 -3.29 -6.80 0.73
C PHE A 23 -3.67 -5.33 0.51
N VAL A 24 -4.92 -4.95 0.78
CA VAL A 24 -5.36 -3.55 0.69
C VAL A 24 -4.53 -2.66 1.61
N LYS A 25 -4.24 -3.08 2.85
CA LYS A 25 -3.41 -2.30 3.78
C LYS A 25 -1.98 -2.13 3.32
N TRP A 26 -1.39 -3.13 2.68
CA TRP A 26 -0.09 -2.99 2.04
C TRP A 26 -0.11 -2.06 0.83
N LEU A 27 -1.16 -2.10 0.02
CA LEU A 27 -1.33 -1.14 -1.08
C LEU A 27 -1.45 0.30 -0.54
N GLU A 28 -2.26 0.53 0.49
CA GLU A 28 -2.41 1.82 1.17
C GLU A 28 -1.06 2.32 1.71
N TYR A 29 -0.28 1.44 2.34
CA TYR A 29 1.07 1.76 2.81
C TYR A 29 1.94 2.32 1.69
N TYR A 30 2.13 1.54 0.62
CA TYR A 30 3.04 1.90 -0.46
C TYR A 30 2.59 3.15 -1.20
N TYR A 31 1.28 3.32 -1.39
CA TYR A 31 0.72 4.53 -1.97
C TYR A 31 1.05 5.76 -1.11
N GLN A 32 0.70 5.73 0.18
CA GLN A 32 0.88 6.86 1.09
C GLN A 32 2.35 7.20 1.34
N THR A 33 3.25 6.21 1.36
CA THR A 33 4.69 6.47 1.44
C THR A 33 5.20 7.17 0.18
N GLU A 34 4.83 6.70 -1.02
CA GLU A 34 5.29 7.32 -2.27
C GLU A 34 4.74 8.74 -2.43
N VAL A 35 3.46 8.99 -2.09
CA VAL A 35 2.87 10.34 -2.09
C VAL A 35 3.64 11.28 -1.15
N TYR A 36 3.97 10.80 0.04
CA TYR A 36 4.74 11.59 1.00
C TYR A 36 6.17 11.87 0.50
N ASP A 37 6.84 10.84 -0.01
CA ASP A 37 8.22 10.95 -0.49
C ASP A 37 8.30 11.94 -1.65
N ARG A 38 7.34 11.92 -2.59
CA ARG A 38 7.25 12.92 -3.68
C ARG A 38 7.01 14.34 -3.21
N ARG A 39 6.35 14.54 -2.07
CA ARG A 39 6.08 15.86 -1.50
C ARG A 39 7.29 16.44 -0.79
N ILE A 40 8.13 15.60 -0.19
CA ILE A 40 9.25 16.01 0.66
C ILE A 40 10.58 15.99 -0.09
N CYS A 41 10.79 15.04 -1.01
CA CYS A 41 12.03 14.94 -1.75
C CYS A 41 12.20 16.11 -2.71
N SER A 42 13.40 16.69 -2.69
CA SER A 42 13.81 17.67 -3.70
C SER A 42 14.35 17.00 -4.98
N GLY A 43 14.70 15.71 -4.91
CA GLY A 43 15.24 14.94 -6.03
C GLY A 43 14.21 14.04 -6.68
N PHE A 44 14.44 13.75 -7.96
CA PHE A 44 13.56 12.90 -8.77
C PHE A 44 14.37 12.05 -9.75
N ASN A 45 14.06 10.77 -9.83
CA ASN A 45 14.66 9.87 -10.81
C ASN A 45 13.83 9.85 -12.09
N GLU A 46 14.32 10.45 -13.17
CA GLU A 46 13.60 10.48 -14.44
C GLU A 46 13.34 9.08 -15.03
N LYS A 47 14.20 8.10 -14.77
CA LYS A 47 14.06 6.74 -15.31
C LYS A 47 13.02 5.91 -14.57
N THR A 48 12.97 6.02 -13.24
CA THR A 48 12.06 5.21 -12.41
C THR A 48 10.83 5.99 -11.95
N GLN A 49 10.78 7.30 -12.24
CA GLN A 49 9.74 8.23 -11.81
C GLN A 49 9.54 8.24 -10.28
N SER A 50 10.62 8.00 -9.53
CA SER A 50 10.62 7.88 -8.07
C SER A 50 11.23 9.13 -7.44
N ALA A 51 10.70 9.53 -6.29
CA ALA A 51 11.27 10.57 -5.45
C ALA A 51 12.62 10.12 -4.86
N ILE A 52 13.63 10.99 -4.86
CA ILE A 52 14.95 10.73 -4.24
C ILE A 52 15.25 11.82 -3.22
N PRO A 53 15.51 11.47 -1.94
CA PRO A 53 15.95 12.45 -0.96
C PRO A 53 17.36 12.96 -1.29
N LEU A 54 17.55 14.28 -1.31
CA LEU A 54 18.84 14.92 -1.57
C LEU A 54 19.52 15.44 -0.30
N SER A 55 18.85 15.33 0.86
CA SER A 55 19.40 15.75 2.15
C SER A 55 19.11 14.77 3.27
N THR A 56 19.93 14.83 4.33
CA THR A 56 19.71 14.06 5.56
C THR A 56 18.38 14.41 6.24
N VAL A 57 17.91 15.65 6.08
CA VAL A 57 16.62 16.10 6.65
C VAL A 57 15.48 15.39 5.94
N GLU A 58 15.45 15.40 4.61
CA GLU A 58 14.46 14.68 3.80
C GLU A 58 14.45 13.18 4.13
N TYR A 59 15.64 12.57 4.21
CA TYR A 59 15.79 11.17 4.58
C TYR A 59 15.24 10.86 5.99
N THR A 60 15.44 11.77 6.94
CA THR A 60 14.92 11.63 8.31
C THR A 60 13.39 11.71 8.33
N ASP A 61 12.80 12.62 7.58
CA ASP A 61 11.35 12.81 7.52
C ASP A 61 10.65 11.64 6.83
N ILE A 62 11.20 11.13 5.72
CA ILE A 62 10.73 9.92 5.03
C ILE A 62 10.70 8.73 5.99
N ASN A 63 11.81 8.47 6.69
CA ASN A 63 11.89 7.34 7.63
C ASN A 63 10.93 7.49 8.82
N ARG A 64 10.78 8.72 9.33
CA ARG A 64 9.84 9.01 10.41
C ARG A 64 8.40 8.74 9.96
N ASN A 65 8.06 9.13 8.73
CA ASN A 65 6.74 8.92 8.16
C ASN A 65 6.46 7.44 7.88
N ALA A 66 7.39 6.73 7.23
CA ALA A 66 7.30 5.29 6.98
C ALA A 66 7.10 4.51 8.29
N LYS A 67 7.85 4.84 9.35
CA LYS A 67 7.67 4.22 10.68
C LYS A 67 6.29 4.49 11.27
N ARG A 68 5.77 5.71 11.12
CA ARG A 68 4.41 6.06 11.61
C ARG A 68 3.33 5.25 10.89
N PHE A 69 3.42 5.12 9.57
CA PHE A 69 2.47 4.30 8.81
C PHE A 69 2.60 2.82 9.14
N MET A 70 3.82 2.30 9.22
CA MET A 70 4.06 0.91 9.61
C MET A 70 3.44 0.59 10.98
N ASN A 71 3.60 1.47 11.97
CA ASN A 71 2.99 1.28 13.29
C ASN A 71 1.45 1.24 13.24
N LYS A 72 0.82 2.07 12.40
CA LYS A 72 -0.64 2.03 12.22
C LYS A 72 -1.08 0.69 11.63
N ILE A 73 -0.39 0.25 10.59
CA ILE A 73 -0.71 -0.99 9.89
C ILE A 73 -0.47 -2.22 10.77
N VAL A 74 0.61 -2.23 11.55
CA VAL A 74 0.88 -3.32 12.51
C VAL A 74 -0.17 -3.37 13.61
N ALA A 75 -0.72 -2.22 14.03
CA ALA A 75 -1.85 -2.22 14.97
C ALA A 75 -3.09 -2.86 14.33
N GLU A 76 -3.43 -2.49 13.10
CA GLU A 76 -4.55 -3.09 12.36
C GLU A 76 -4.37 -4.61 12.13
N PHE A 77 -3.15 -5.05 11.80
CA PHE A 77 -2.80 -6.48 11.69
C PHE A 77 -3.13 -7.24 12.97
N ARG A 78 -2.77 -6.68 14.14
CA ARG A 78 -3.04 -7.29 15.45
C ARG A 78 -4.54 -7.29 15.78
N ASP A 79 -5.21 -6.16 15.54
CA ASP A 79 -6.63 -6.00 15.84
C ASP A 79 -7.52 -6.92 14.98
N LYS A 80 -7.04 -7.30 13.79
CA LYS A 80 -7.71 -8.23 12.87
C LYS A 80 -7.30 -9.68 13.04
N GLU A 81 -6.40 -9.99 13.98
CA GLU A 81 -5.90 -11.35 14.24
C GLU A 81 -5.44 -12.08 12.96
N ILE A 82 -4.83 -11.34 12.03
CA ILE A 82 -4.29 -11.93 10.79
C ILE A 82 -3.05 -12.74 11.16
N ASP A 83 -2.87 -13.92 10.58
CA ASP A 83 -1.65 -14.70 10.82
C ASP A 83 -0.46 -14.11 10.05
N GLU A 84 0.75 -14.37 10.57
CA GLU A 84 1.97 -13.76 10.03
C GLU A 84 2.26 -14.20 8.59
N ASP A 85 1.91 -15.43 8.21
CA ASP A 85 2.17 -15.95 6.86
C ASP A 85 1.26 -15.27 5.84
N THR A 86 -0.03 -15.11 6.14
CA THR A 86 -0.99 -14.33 5.33
C THR A 86 -0.52 -12.88 5.19
N TRP A 87 -0.09 -12.26 6.29
CA TRP A 87 0.41 -10.88 6.29
C TRP A 87 1.65 -10.70 5.41
N ARG A 88 2.60 -11.63 5.51
CA ARG A 88 3.83 -11.64 4.69
C ARG A 88 3.51 -11.92 3.22
N ALA A 89 2.64 -12.88 2.92
CA ALA A 89 2.23 -13.21 1.55
C ALA A 89 1.60 -11.98 0.86
N ALA A 90 0.66 -11.32 1.53
CA ALA A 90 0.03 -10.10 1.03
C ALA A 90 1.04 -8.98 0.78
N ARG A 91 2.04 -8.81 1.67
CA ARG A 91 3.13 -7.85 1.49
C ARG A 91 3.93 -8.12 0.23
N TYR A 92 4.33 -9.38 0.04
CA TYR A 92 5.16 -9.78 -1.10
C TYR A 92 4.44 -9.54 -2.41
N GLU A 93 3.14 -9.82 -2.47
CA GLU A 93 2.34 -9.55 -3.65
C GLU A 93 2.20 -8.04 -3.90
N ALA A 94 1.84 -7.26 -2.88
CA ALA A 94 1.67 -5.81 -3.01
C ALA A 94 2.96 -5.09 -3.46
N ALA A 95 4.13 -5.56 -3.00
CA ALA A 95 5.43 -4.98 -3.34
C ALA A 95 5.82 -5.13 -4.82
N ARG A 96 5.11 -5.95 -5.60
CA ARG A 96 5.39 -6.18 -7.03
C ARG A 96 4.78 -5.11 -7.94
N TYR A 97 3.84 -4.34 -7.43
CA TYR A 97 3.11 -3.36 -8.22
C TYR A 97 3.81 -2.00 -8.25
N SER A 98 3.76 -1.34 -9.40
CA SER A 98 4.19 0.05 -9.53
C SER A 98 3.20 0.99 -8.82
N HIS A 99 3.62 2.20 -8.48
CA HIS A 99 2.74 3.19 -7.84
C HIS A 99 1.44 3.42 -8.62
N VAL A 100 1.53 3.57 -9.95
CA VAL A 100 0.35 3.72 -10.82
C VAL A 100 -0.59 2.52 -10.71
N LYS A 101 -0.03 1.30 -10.71
CA LYS A 101 -0.85 0.10 -10.59
C LYS A 101 -1.48 -0.03 -9.19
N ILE A 102 -0.77 0.41 -8.15
CA ILE A 102 -1.29 0.46 -6.78
C ILE A 102 -2.48 1.43 -6.69
N GLU A 103 -2.37 2.63 -7.26
CA GLU A 103 -3.47 3.62 -7.32
C GLU A 103 -4.71 3.06 -8.04
N ASP A 104 -4.51 2.40 -9.20
CA ASP A 104 -5.58 1.72 -9.93
C ASP A 104 -6.27 0.64 -9.06
N LEU A 105 -5.47 -0.20 -8.41
CA LEU A 105 -5.97 -1.29 -7.56
C LEU A 105 -6.74 -0.74 -6.36
N LEU A 106 -6.23 0.30 -5.69
CA LEU A 106 -6.92 0.95 -4.57
C LEU A 106 -8.25 1.57 -5.00
N THR A 107 -8.31 2.15 -6.21
CA THR A 107 -9.55 2.71 -6.76
C THR A 107 -10.61 1.64 -7.01
N VAL A 108 -10.21 0.45 -7.44
CA VAL A 108 -11.11 -0.68 -7.70
C VAL A 108 -11.54 -1.39 -6.41
N LEU A 109 -10.60 -1.60 -5.49
CA LEU A 109 -10.79 -2.39 -4.27
C LEU A 109 -11.39 -1.57 -3.11
N ASN A 110 -11.23 -0.25 -3.12
CA ASN A 110 -11.74 0.64 -2.08
C ASN A 110 -12.34 1.93 -2.70
N PRO A 111 -13.57 1.87 -3.24
CA PRO A 111 -14.18 2.99 -3.98
C PRO A 111 -14.41 4.25 -3.13
N THR A 112 -14.30 4.15 -1.80
CA THR A 112 -14.38 5.28 -0.87
C THR A 112 -13.24 6.29 -1.01
N ILE A 113 -12.08 5.91 -1.59
CA ILE A 113 -10.95 6.81 -1.82
C ILE A 113 -11.29 7.91 -2.85
N LYS A 114 -12.30 7.70 -3.72
CA LYS A 114 -12.76 8.71 -4.70
C LYS A 114 -13.37 9.98 -4.09
N LEU A 115 -13.71 10.02 -2.80
CA LEU A 115 -14.43 11.16 -2.21
C LEU A 115 -13.57 12.09 -1.34
N GLY A 116 -12.34 11.72 -0.99
CA GLY A 116 -11.53 12.44 0.02
C GLY A 116 -10.35 13.26 -0.49
N GLU A 117 -9.70 12.86 -1.60
CA GLU A 117 -8.38 13.39 -1.98
C GLU A 117 -8.26 13.85 -3.45
N MET A 118 -9.39 14.15 -4.13
CA MET A 118 -9.41 14.80 -5.45
C MET A 118 -9.90 16.26 -5.39
N LYS A 119 -9.53 17.01 -4.35
CA LYS A 119 -9.75 18.46 -4.26
C LYS A 119 -8.48 19.19 -3.84
#